data_AF-A0A814VYN1-F1
#
_entry.id   AF-A0A814VYN1-F1
#
_cell.length_a   1.000
_cell.length_b   1.000
_cell.length_c   1.000
_cell.angle_alpha   90.00
_cell.angle_beta   90.00
_cell.angle_gamma   90.00
#
_symmetry.space_group_name_H-M   'P 1'
#
loop_
_entity.id
_entity.type
_entity.pdbx_description
1 polymer ?
#
loop_
_entity_poly.entity_id
_entity_poly.type
_entity_poly.pdbx_seq_one_letter_code
_entity_poly.pdbx_strand_id
1 'polypeptide(L)'
;MQIHQRRHGNATGWMWLTIGVLIFCLNVAMSSQEDFESDRVAQMLDDDIQLGRFSAIHSRNMKSAPTCTDGYRNGNETDIDCGGDICPKCPNGRTCKADSDCVSEVCKSKTCQEPNCSDGVKNQDETDIDCGGKTCPKCANTKIYSLVSHS
;
A
#
# COMPACT_ATOMS: atom_id res chain seq x y z
N MET A 1 31.09 -48.72 62.39
CA MET A 1 32.18 -48.62 61.40
C MET A 1 31.57 -48.90 60.03
N GLN A 2 31.31 -47.85 59.24
CA GLN A 2 30.82 -47.96 57.86
C GLN A 2 31.86 -48.69 57.01
N ILE A 3 31.45 -49.43 55.96
CA ILE A 3 31.70 -49.00 54.57
C ILE A 3 30.64 -49.63 53.64
N HIS A 4 29.73 -48.79 53.19
CA HIS A 4 28.73 -49.08 52.16
C HIS A 4 29.44 -49.09 50.80
N GLN A 5 29.22 -50.15 50.00
CA GLN A 5 29.76 -50.32 48.65
C GLN A 5 29.44 -49.09 47.77
N ARG A 6 30.45 -48.28 47.43
CA ARG A 6 30.27 -47.17 46.47
C ARG A 6 30.25 -47.72 45.05
N ARG A 7 29.08 -47.67 44.40
CA ARG A 7 29.00 -47.71 42.94
C ARG A 7 29.60 -46.41 42.40
N HIS A 8 30.62 -46.52 41.56
CA HIS A 8 31.11 -45.42 40.74
C HIS A 8 30.07 -45.12 39.64
N GLY A 9 29.17 -44.17 39.90
CA GLY A 9 28.31 -43.56 38.89
C GLY A 9 29.05 -42.37 38.26
N ASN A 10 29.38 -42.48 36.98
CA ASN A 10 30.08 -41.46 36.19
C ASN A 10 29.34 -40.10 36.24
N ALA A 11 29.89 -39.16 37.01
CA ALA A 11 29.42 -37.78 37.11
C ALA A 11 29.69 -36.93 35.83
N THR A 12 30.25 -37.54 34.79
CA THR A 12 30.57 -36.86 33.52
C THR A 12 29.46 -36.93 32.48
N GLY A 13 28.41 -37.74 32.66
CA GLY A 13 27.32 -37.88 31.66
C GLY A 13 26.24 -36.81 31.74
N TRP A 14 25.98 -36.27 32.93
CA TRP A 14 24.85 -35.35 33.17
C TRP A 14 25.17 -33.89 32.84
N MET A 15 26.45 -33.50 32.84
CA MET A 15 26.88 -32.13 32.55
C MET A 15 26.82 -31.79 31.05
N TRP A 16 26.97 -32.78 30.16
CA TRP A 16 26.86 -32.57 28.71
C TRP A 16 25.42 -32.56 28.20
N LEU A 17 24.48 -33.21 28.91
CA LEU A 17 23.06 -33.15 28.56
C LEU A 17 22.46 -31.76 28.89
N THR A 18 22.86 -31.11 29.98
CA THR A 18 22.36 -29.77 30.33
C THR A 18 22.98 -28.67 29.46
N ILE A 19 24.28 -28.76 29.16
CA ILE A 19 24.98 -27.84 28.24
C ILE A 19 24.48 -28.03 26.80
N GLY A 20 24.21 -29.27 26.37
CA GLY A 20 23.62 -29.55 25.06
C GLY A 20 22.20 -28.98 24.91
N VAL A 21 21.36 -29.08 25.95
CA VAL A 21 20.01 -28.48 25.96
C VAL A 21 20.08 -26.94 25.96
N LEU A 22 21.03 -26.33 26.68
CA LEU A 22 21.22 -24.88 26.69
C LEU A 22 21.76 -24.34 25.34
N ILE A 23 22.70 -25.04 24.70
CA ILE A 23 23.25 -24.66 23.38
C ILE A 23 22.21 -24.91 22.26
N PHE A 24 21.38 -25.95 22.39
CA PHE A 24 20.26 -26.19 21.47
C PHE A 24 19.16 -25.12 21.64
N CYS A 25 18.86 -24.70 22.87
CA CYS A 25 17.96 -23.57 23.13
C CYS A 25 18.52 -22.22 22.63
N LEU A 26 19.82 -21.98 22.78
CA LEU A 26 20.48 -20.76 22.27
C LEU A 26 20.53 -20.73 20.73
N ASN A 27 20.61 -21.88 20.05
CA ASN A 27 20.53 -21.95 18.58
C ASN A 27 19.08 -21.90 18.04
N VAL A 28 18.10 -22.48 18.75
CA VAL A 28 16.67 -22.39 18.39
C VAL A 28 16.13 -20.97 18.55
N ALA A 29 16.63 -20.20 19.51
CA ALA A 29 16.17 -18.83 19.75
C ALA A 29 16.64 -17.79 18.70
N MET A 30 17.56 -18.15 17.79
CA MET A 30 18.27 -17.19 16.92
C MET A 30 18.12 -17.47 15.41
N SER A 31 17.18 -18.32 15.00
CA SER A 31 16.97 -18.67 13.58
C SER A 31 15.54 -18.48 13.05
N SER A 32 14.64 -17.82 13.79
CA SER A 32 13.28 -17.60 13.28
C SER A 32 12.56 -16.36 13.85
N GLN A 33 13.02 -15.14 13.57
CA GLN A 33 12.11 -13.98 13.43
C GLN A 33 12.78 -12.73 12.82
N GLU A 34 13.59 -12.87 11.77
CA GLU A 34 13.68 -11.79 10.78
C GLU A 34 12.81 -12.22 9.60
N ASP A 35 12.11 -11.24 9.01
CA ASP A 35 11.19 -11.32 7.87
C ASP A 35 9.69 -11.55 8.20
N PHE A 36 9.04 -10.44 8.55
CA PHE A 36 7.89 -9.94 7.80
C PHE A 36 6.90 -10.99 7.27
N GLU A 37 6.06 -11.55 8.13
CA GLU A 37 4.88 -12.30 7.70
C GLU A 37 3.75 -11.34 7.27
N SER A 38 4.05 -10.48 6.29
CA SER A 38 3.05 -9.77 5.49
C SER A 38 2.69 -10.55 4.22
N ASP A 39 2.95 -11.87 4.17
CA ASP A 39 2.67 -12.71 3.00
C ASP A 39 2.00 -14.06 3.35
N ARG A 40 1.30 -14.15 4.49
CA ARG A 40 0.37 -15.28 4.78
C ARG A 40 -1.10 -14.90 4.90
N VAL A 41 -1.49 -13.72 4.43
CA VAL A 41 -2.92 -13.41 4.21
C VAL A 41 -3.40 -13.79 2.79
N ALA A 42 -2.52 -14.37 1.96
CA ALA A 42 -2.82 -14.77 0.59
C ALA A 42 -3.23 -16.26 0.44
N GLN A 43 -3.89 -16.86 1.44
CA GLN A 43 -4.59 -18.15 1.31
C GLN A 43 -5.92 -18.17 2.09
N MET A 44 -6.72 -17.12 1.97
CA MET A 44 -8.16 -17.20 2.20
C MET A 44 -8.88 -16.73 0.94
N LEU A 45 -8.56 -17.39 -0.18
CA LEU A 45 -9.39 -17.33 -1.38
C LEU A 45 -10.57 -18.29 -1.17
N ASP A 46 -11.74 -17.69 -0.95
CA ASP A 46 -13.02 -18.09 -1.53
C ASP A 46 -13.56 -19.51 -1.26
N ASP A 47 -14.09 -19.77 -0.06
CA ASP A 47 -15.05 -20.89 0.15
C ASP A 47 -16.14 -20.61 1.21
N ASP A 48 -16.43 -19.34 1.56
CA ASP A 48 -17.48 -18.99 2.55
C ASP A 48 -18.53 -17.99 2.00
N ILE A 49 -18.86 -18.08 0.71
CA ILE A 49 -20.13 -17.57 0.17
C ILE A 49 -20.96 -18.76 -0.30
N GLN A 50 -21.44 -19.62 0.59
CA GLN A 50 -22.63 -20.44 0.32
C GLN A 50 -23.26 -20.86 1.65
N LEU A 51 -24.06 -19.99 2.27
CA LEU A 51 -25.26 -20.28 3.09
C LEU A 51 -25.51 -19.10 4.03
N GLY A 52 -26.08 -18.03 3.49
CA GLY A 52 -26.47 -16.86 4.26
C GLY A 52 -27.31 -17.25 5.47
N ARG A 53 -26.77 -17.03 6.68
CA ARG A 53 -27.56 -16.84 7.90
C ARG A 53 -26.72 -16.16 8.98
N PHE A 54 -26.91 -14.85 9.09
CA PHE A 54 -26.75 -14.00 10.28
C PHE A 54 -26.08 -14.62 11.52
N SER A 55 -25.01 -13.99 12.03
CA SER A 55 -25.19 -12.92 13.03
C SER A 55 -23.86 -12.28 13.42
N ALA A 56 -23.86 -10.95 13.44
CA ALA A 56 -22.82 -10.14 14.04
C ALA A 56 -22.56 -10.56 15.51
N ILE A 57 -21.31 -10.88 15.84
CA ILE A 57 -20.69 -10.61 17.15
C ILE A 57 -19.17 -10.58 16.99
N HIS A 58 -18.67 -9.37 16.72
CA HIS A 58 -17.43 -8.78 17.25
C HIS A 58 -16.22 -9.73 17.46
N SER A 59 -15.26 -9.71 16.54
CA SER A 59 -13.86 -10.01 16.88
C SER A 59 -12.97 -8.84 16.46
N ARG A 60 -12.33 -8.26 17.47
CA ARG A 60 -11.40 -7.16 17.37
C ARG A 60 -10.20 -7.64 16.57
N ASN A 61 -9.81 -6.87 15.56
CA ASN A 61 -8.65 -7.11 14.70
C ASN A 61 -8.86 -8.09 13.54
N MET A 62 -9.95 -7.93 12.78
CA MET A 62 -9.94 -8.20 11.35
C MET A 62 -9.72 -6.85 10.65
N LYS A 63 -8.48 -6.57 10.26
CA LYS A 63 -8.20 -5.44 9.38
C LYS A 63 -8.85 -5.79 8.04
N SER A 64 -10.03 -5.23 7.78
CA SER A 64 -10.72 -5.36 6.48
C SER A 64 -9.73 -5.04 5.36
N ALA A 65 -9.84 -5.77 4.24
CA ALA A 65 -9.06 -5.43 3.06
C ALA A 65 -9.30 -3.96 2.69
N PRO A 66 -8.25 -3.21 2.31
CA PRO A 66 -8.37 -1.80 1.96
C PRO A 66 -9.35 -1.63 0.79
N THR A 67 -10.29 -0.69 0.89
CA THR A 67 -11.22 -0.36 -0.20
C THR A 67 -11.28 1.14 -0.40
N CYS A 68 -11.59 1.58 -1.62
CA CYS A 68 -11.65 3.00 -1.99
C CYS A 68 -12.80 3.81 -1.36
N THR A 69 -13.46 3.28 -0.32
CA THR A 69 -14.64 3.87 0.34
C THR A 69 -14.71 3.49 1.83
N ASP A 70 -13.60 3.07 2.43
CA ASP A 70 -13.57 2.64 3.83
C ASP A 70 -13.31 3.78 4.84
N GLY A 71 -13.08 4.99 4.35
CA GLY A 71 -12.84 6.18 5.18
C GLY A 71 -11.41 6.33 5.66
N TYR A 72 -10.48 5.49 5.20
CA TYR A 72 -9.08 5.51 5.62
C TYR A 72 -8.15 5.54 4.43
N ARG A 73 -7.20 6.49 4.42
CA ARG A 73 -6.11 6.51 3.44
C ARG A 73 -5.23 5.26 3.54
N ASN A 74 -5.50 4.25 2.71
CA ASN A 74 -4.82 2.96 2.75
C ASN A 74 -4.70 2.33 1.35
N GLY A 75 -4.09 1.14 1.25
CA GLY A 75 -3.94 0.45 -0.04
C GLY A 75 -3.21 1.30 -1.08
N ASN A 76 -3.88 1.54 -2.23
CA ASN A 76 -3.34 2.31 -3.36
C ASN A 76 -3.73 3.79 -3.33
N GLU A 77 -4.44 4.25 -2.32
CA GLU A 77 -4.97 5.61 -2.28
C GLU A 77 -3.89 6.67 -2.07
N THR A 78 -4.10 7.85 -2.69
CA THR A 78 -3.25 9.02 -2.44
C THR A 78 -3.88 10.02 -1.48
N ASP A 79 -5.18 9.99 -1.28
CA ASP A 79 -5.91 10.63 -0.18
C ASP A 79 -7.05 9.71 0.29
N ILE A 80 -7.72 10.02 1.39
CA ILE A 80 -8.81 9.18 1.93
C ILE A 80 -9.85 8.89 0.84
N ASP A 81 -10.05 7.61 0.52
CA ASP A 81 -11.05 7.12 -0.44
C ASP A 81 -10.84 7.58 -1.89
N CYS A 82 -9.63 8.02 -2.28
CA CYS A 82 -9.34 8.45 -3.65
C CYS A 82 -7.86 8.39 -4.08
N GLY A 83 -7.65 8.43 -5.39
CA GLY A 83 -6.35 8.51 -6.05
C GLY A 83 -5.62 7.17 -6.18
N GLY A 84 -4.45 7.20 -6.80
CA GLY A 84 -3.75 5.99 -7.24
C GLY A 84 -4.42 5.36 -8.46
N ASP A 85 -3.89 4.21 -8.86
CA ASP A 85 -4.26 3.59 -10.15
C ASP A 85 -5.62 2.87 -10.14
N ILE A 86 -6.11 2.50 -8.95
CA ILE A 86 -7.31 1.66 -8.79
C ILE A 86 -8.51 2.45 -8.29
N CYS A 87 -8.31 3.47 -7.45
CA CYS A 87 -9.41 4.20 -6.83
C CYS A 87 -9.87 5.38 -7.69
N PRO A 88 -11.08 5.91 -7.43
CA PRO A 88 -11.57 7.10 -8.12
C PRO A 88 -10.61 8.27 -7.97
N LYS A 89 -10.50 9.09 -9.02
CA LYS A 89 -9.68 10.31 -8.98
C LYS A 89 -10.14 11.24 -7.86
N CYS A 90 -9.18 11.83 -7.17
CA CYS A 90 -9.39 12.79 -6.10
C CYS A 90 -9.91 14.14 -6.62
N PRO A 91 -10.87 14.76 -5.90
CA PRO A 91 -11.30 16.14 -6.18
C PRO A 91 -10.20 17.16 -5.84
N ASN A 92 -10.40 18.40 -6.30
CA ASN A 92 -9.50 19.51 -6.03
C ASN A 92 -9.26 19.70 -4.51
N GLY A 93 -8.03 20.08 -4.14
CA GLY A 93 -7.61 20.28 -2.75
C GLY A 93 -7.20 19.01 -2.00
N ARG A 94 -7.34 17.82 -2.61
CA ARG A 94 -6.93 16.54 -2.02
C ARG A 94 -5.47 16.21 -2.30
N THR A 95 -4.90 15.34 -1.47
CA THR A 95 -3.52 14.90 -1.62
C THR A 95 -3.35 14.00 -2.86
N CYS A 96 -2.30 14.24 -3.63
CA CYS A 96 -1.96 13.46 -4.81
C CYS A 96 -0.45 13.19 -4.86
N LYS A 97 -0.07 12.17 -5.62
CA LYS A 97 1.31 11.82 -5.96
C LYS A 97 1.59 12.00 -7.46
N ALA A 98 0.57 11.80 -8.30
CA ALA A 98 0.63 11.91 -9.75
C ALA A 98 -0.58 12.69 -10.27
N ASP A 99 -0.44 13.26 -11.46
CA ASP A 99 -1.50 13.97 -12.16
C ASP A 99 -2.74 13.09 -12.37
N SER A 100 -2.53 11.80 -12.65
CA SER A 100 -3.60 10.80 -12.81
C SER A 100 -4.47 10.63 -11.57
N ASP A 101 -3.96 10.98 -10.38
CA ASP A 101 -4.74 10.90 -9.14
C ASP A 101 -5.85 11.94 -9.09
N CYS A 102 -5.75 13.03 -9.86
CA CYS A 102 -6.64 14.18 -9.75
C CYS A 102 -7.68 14.19 -10.86
N VAL A 103 -8.91 14.58 -10.54
CA VAL A 103 -9.97 14.80 -11.54
C VAL A 103 -9.54 15.83 -12.58
N SER A 104 -8.82 16.87 -12.14
CA SER A 104 -8.23 17.91 -13.00
C SER A 104 -7.06 17.43 -13.86
N GLU A 105 -6.50 16.26 -13.56
CA GLU A 105 -5.22 15.81 -14.11
C GLU A 105 -4.04 16.74 -13.76
N VAL A 106 -4.16 17.51 -12.68
CA VAL A 106 -3.10 18.43 -12.23
C VAL A 106 -2.79 18.21 -10.75
N CYS A 107 -1.67 17.55 -10.49
CA CYS A 107 -1.10 17.37 -9.17
C CYS A 107 0.10 18.30 -8.96
N LYS A 108 -0.13 19.50 -8.39
CA LYS A 108 0.94 20.45 -8.05
C LYS A 108 1.07 20.56 -6.54
N SER A 109 2.31 20.61 -6.05
CA SER A 109 2.60 20.69 -4.61
C SER A 109 1.91 19.59 -3.78
N LYS A 110 1.85 18.36 -4.34
CA LYS A 110 1.18 17.19 -3.74
C LYS A 110 -0.32 17.37 -3.48
N THR A 111 -0.96 18.34 -4.14
CA THR A 111 -2.37 18.64 -3.99
C THR A 111 -3.03 18.77 -5.37
N CYS A 112 -4.21 18.19 -5.54
CA CYS A 112 -4.99 18.34 -6.77
C CYS A 112 -5.40 19.80 -6.94
N GLN A 113 -5.00 20.40 -8.05
CA GLN A 113 -5.32 21.78 -8.36
C GLN A 113 -6.66 21.89 -9.09
N GLU A 114 -7.28 23.06 -9.00
CA GLU A 114 -8.41 23.38 -9.88
C GLU A 114 -7.92 23.44 -11.33
N PRO A 115 -8.65 22.76 -12.25
CA PRO A 115 -8.25 22.76 -13.64
C PRO A 115 -8.40 24.18 -14.21
N ASN A 116 -7.47 24.60 -15.07
CA ASN A 116 -7.51 25.92 -15.69
C ASN A 116 -6.97 25.88 -17.11
N CYS A 117 -7.36 26.87 -17.92
CA CYS A 117 -7.03 26.92 -19.34
C CYS A 117 -5.55 27.21 -19.67
N SER A 118 -4.64 27.04 -18.72
CA SER A 118 -3.22 27.37 -18.82
C SER A 118 -2.39 26.52 -17.84
N ASP A 119 -2.91 25.35 -17.45
CA ASP A 119 -2.24 24.47 -16.49
C ASP A 119 -1.26 23.49 -17.13
N GLY A 120 -1.23 23.44 -18.46
CA GLY A 120 -0.35 22.61 -19.28
C GLY A 120 -0.90 21.21 -19.57
N VAL A 121 -2.16 20.92 -19.21
CA VAL A 121 -2.81 19.66 -19.52
C VAL A 121 -4.09 19.93 -20.32
N LYS A 122 -4.57 18.93 -21.07
CA LYS A 122 -5.83 19.05 -21.82
C LYS A 122 -6.97 18.53 -20.96
N ASN A 123 -7.67 19.42 -20.26
CA ASN A 123 -8.75 19.04 -19.34
C ASN A 123 -10.05 19.86 -19.56
N GLN A 124 -11.06 19.65 -18.71
CA GLN A 124 -12.36 20.32 -18.80
C GLN A 124 -13.02 20.20 -20.20
N ASP A 125 -13.23 21.32 -20.87
CA ASP A 125 -13.83 21.41 -22.20
C ASP A 125 -12.83 21.85 -23.28
N GLU A 126 -11.53 21.84 -22.97
CA GLU A 126 -10.48 22.19 -23.91
C GLU A 126 -10.45 21.28 -25.14
N THR A 127 -10.33 21.89 -26.32
CA THR A 127 -10.23 21.14 -27.57
C THR A 127 -8.79 20.79 -27.92
N ASP A 128 -7.81 21.52 -27.39
CA ASP A 128 -6.37 21.28 -27.45
C ASP A 128 -5.73 21.76 -26.13
N ILE A 129 -4.48 21.43 -25.85
CA ILE A 129 -3.83 21.79 -24.56
C ILE A 129 -3.93 23.30 -24.34
N ASP A 130 -4.46 23.71 -23.18
CA ASP A 130 -4.62 25.11 -22.77
C ASP A 130 -5.52 25.97 -23.69
N CYS A 131 -6.37 25.36 -24.54
CA CYS A 131 -7.26 26.13 -25.40
C CYS A 131 -8.51 25.40 -25.95
N GLY A 132 -9.48 26.23 -26.32
CA GLY A 132 -10.70 25.85 -27.00
C GLY A 132 -11.84 25.49 -26.07
N GLY A 133 -12.89 24.87 -26.59
CA GLY A 133 -14.11 24.65 -25.82
C GLY A 133 -14.99 25.89 -25.69
N LYS A 134 -15.88 25.86 -24.69
CA LYS A 134 -16.83 26.91 -24.35
C LYS A 134 -16.28 27.85 -23.27
N THR A 135 -15.49 27.34 -22.33
CA THR A 135 -14.99 28.10 -21.17
C THR A 135 -13.60 28.68 -21.37
N CYS A 136 -12.75 28.05 -22.20
CA CYS A 136 -11.38 28.51 -22.45
C CYS A 136 -11.24 29.37 -23.73
N PRO A 137 -10.18 30.18 -23.83
CA PRO A 137 -9.89 30.97 -25.03
C PRO A 137 -9.78 30.06 -26.27
N LYS A 138 -10.24 30.54 -27.43
CA LYS A 138 -10.14 29.76 -28.66
C LYS A 138 -8.68 29.43 -28.98
N CYS A 139 -8.45 28.21 -29.46
CA CYS A 139 -7.15 27.84 -29.96
C CYS A 139 -6.71 28.76 -31.09
N ALA A 140 -5.46 29.23 -31.00
CA ALA A 140 -4.85 29.96 -32.09
C ALA A 140 -4.74 29.02 -33.30
N ASN A 141 -5.43 29.36 -34.38
CA ASN A 141 -5.39 28.68 -35.65
C ASN A 141 -4.10 29.00 -36.45
N THR A 142 -2.97 29.18 -35.76
CA THR A 142 -1.67 29.57 -36.34
C THR A 142 -0.79 28.38 -36.70
N LYS A 143 -1.38 27.25 -37.11
CA LYS A 143 -0.66 26.12 -37.73
C LYS A 143 -0.73 26.09 -39.27
N ILE A 144 -0.97 27.22 -39.94
CA ILE A 144 -0.88 27.28 -41.43
C ILE A 144 0.08 28.36 -42.00
N TYR A 145 0.65 29.29 -41.22
CA TYR A 145 1.63 30.27 -41.77
C TYR A 145 2.83 30.59 -40.86
N SER A 146 3.50 29.57 -40.29
CA SER A 146 4.85 29.75 -39.71
C SER A 146 5.85 28.73 -40.26
N LEU A 147 5.72 28.41 -41.54
CA LEU A 147 6.89 28.03 -42.32
C LEU A 147 7.59 29.35 -42.67
N VAL A 148 8.85 29.49 -42.25
CA VAL A 148 9.77 30.62 -42.48
C VAL A 148 9.65 31.79 -41.49
N SER A 149 10.31 31.68 -40.34
CA SER A 149 11.16 32.75 -39.74
C SER A 149 11.82 32.25 -38.45
N HIS A 150 12.76 31.32 -38.59
CA HIS A 150 13.91 31.23 -37.69
C HIS A 150 15.14 31.26 -38.61
N SER A 151 15.50 32.47 -39.03
CA SER A 151 16.81 32.81 -39.59
C SER A 151 17.76 33.13 -38.46
#